data_AF-A0A7S3MS72-F1
#
_entry.id   AF-A0A7S3MS72-F1
#
_cell.length_a   1.000
_cell.length_b   1.000
_cell.length_c   1.000
_cell.angle_alpha   90.00
_cell.angle_beta   90.00
_cell.angle_gamma   90.00
#
_symmetry.space_group_name_H-M   'P 1'
#
loop_
_entity.id
_entity.type
_entity.pdbx_description
1 polymer ?
#
loop_
_entity_poly.entity_id
_entity_poly.type
_entity_poly.pdbx_seq_one_letter_code
_entity_poly.pdbx_strand_id
1 'polypeptide(L)'
;MTGESFCPAAKSALGLLFSNPARVGLVSGFGDIFEFLGNVAIMMSTTGICYTIITNVPMYTDVLSSPIAPTICFAIISYTVGSFFMSLFGTGADCIIVLFCMDEANNVQ
;
A
#
# COMPACT_ATOMS: atom_id res chain seq x y z
N MET A 1 -9.99 27.17 3.85
CA MET A 1 -10.87 26.51 2.86
C MET A 1 -11.28 27.56 1.85
N THR A 2 -10.49 27.75 0.81
CA THR A 2 -10.79 28.65 -0.30
C THR A 2 -12.09 28.15 -0.94
N GLY A 3 -13.14 28.98 -0.96
CA GLY A 3 -14.49 28.63 -1.45
C GLY A 3 -14.59 28.49 -2.97
N GLU A 4 -13.55 27.93 -3.59
CA GLU A 4 -13.47 27.64 -5.01
C GLU A 4 -14.21 26.33 -5.31
N SER A 5 -14.83 26.24 -6.49
CA SER A 5 -15.44 24.99 -6.93
C SER A 5 -14.36 23.90 -7.10
N PHE A 6 -14.72 22.63 -6.82
CA PHE A 6 -13.77 21.50 -6.85
C PHE A 6 -12.98 21.38 -8.16
N CYS A 7 -13.61 21.72 -9.28
CA CYS A 7 -13.03 21.57 -10.61
C CYS A 7 -11.88 22.56 -10.90
N PRO A 8 -12.03 23.89 -10.70
CA PRO A 8 -10.91 24.83 -10.86
C PRO A 8 -9.77 24.58 -9.86
N ALA A 9 -10.08 24.24 -8.60
CA ALA A 9 -9.07 23.90 -7.60
C ALA A 9 -8.24 22.67 -8.02
N ALA A 10 -8.90 21.60 -8.48
CA ALA A 10 -8.23 20.40 -8.99
C ALA A 10 -7.40 20.69 -10.25
N LYS A 11 -7.89 21.55 -11.15
CA LYS A 11 -7.17 21.92 -12.38
C LYS A 11 -5.88 22.70 -12.07
N SER A 12 -5.92 23.62 -11.09
CA SER A 12 -4.74 24.38 -10.65
C SER A 12 -3.71 23.46 -10.01
N ALA A 13 -4.17 22.55 -9.14
CA ALA A 13 -3.32 21.53 -8.53
C ALA A 13 -2.65 20.59 -9.54
N LEU A 14 -3.40 20.10 -10.53
CA LEU A 14 -2.85 19.28 -11.60
C LEU A 14 -1.82 20.08 -12.43
N GLY A 15 -2.09 21.35 -12.73
CA GLY A 15 -1.15 22.23 -13.44
C GLY A 15 0.18 22.40 -12.71
N LEU A 16 0.16 22.52 -11.37
CA LEU A 16 1.35 22.57 -10.52
C LEU A 16 2.11 21.24 -10.50
N LEU A 17 1.38 20.11 -10.40
CA LEU A 17 1.94 18.76 -10.49
C LEU A 17 2.69 18.53 -11.82
N PHE A 18 2.08 18.93 -12.94
CA PHE A 18 2.68 18.82 -14.27
C PHE A 18 3.84 19.79 -14.52
N SER A 19 3.95 20.87 -13.74
CA SER A 19 5.06 21.81 -13.84
C SER A 19 6.35 21.27 -13.18
N ASN A 20 6.24 20.32 -12.25
CA ASN A 20 7.39 19.67 -11.59
C ASN A 20 7.28 18.13 -11.57
N PRO A 21 7.23 17.46 -12.75
CA PRO A 21 6.99 16.03 -12.85
C PRO A 21 8.13 15.20 -12.23
N ALA A 22 9.35 15.74 -12.17
CA ALA A 22 10.49 15.05 -11.57
C ALA A 22 10.32 14.85 -10.05
N ARG A 23 9.79 15.85 -9.33
CA ARG A 23 9.56 15.76 -7.87
C ARG A 23 8.43 14.79 -7.56
N VAL A 24 7.37 14.83 -8.37
CA VAL A 24 6.23 13.90 -8.28
C VAL A 24 6.66 12.47 -8.60
N GLY A 25 7.42 12.26 -9.67
CA GLY A 25 7.87 10.92 -10.07
C GLY A 25 8.80 10.26 -9.05
N LEU A 26 9.67 11.04 -8.39
CA LEU A 26 10.50 10.53 -7.30
C LEU A 26 9.65 10.11 -6.10
N VAL A 27 8.63 10.89 -5.77
CA VAL A 27 7.68 10.60 -4.69
C VAL A 27 6.89 9.31 -4.96
N SER A 28 6.32 9.17 -6.17
CA SER A 28 5.59 7.96 -6.54
C SER A 28 6.50 6.73 -6.56
N GLY A 29 7.77 6.90 -6.96
CA GLY A 29 8.77 5.83 -6.86
C GLY A 29 9.05 5.38 -5.41
N PHE A 30 8.97 6.28 -4.42
CA PHE A 30 9.01 5.86 -3.02
C PHE A 30 7.76 5.06 -2.65
N GLY A 31 6.58 5.49 -3.09
CA GLY A 31 5.32 4.75 -2.90
C GLY A 31 5.44 3.29 -3.35
N ASP A 32 5.95 3.06 -4.55
CA ASP A 32 6.15 1.73 -5.12
C ASP A 32 7.10 0.84 -4.28
N ILE A 33 8.19 1.42 -3.77
CA ILE A 33 9.16 0.69 -2.92
C ILE A 33 8.50 0.28 -1.60
N PHE A 34 7.72 1.18 -0.99
CA PHE A 34 7.01 0.90 0.26
C PHE A 34 5.89 -0.13 0.06
N GLU A 35 5.16 -0.08 -1.05
CA GLU A 35 4.16 -1.07 -1.42
C GLU A 35 4.78 -2.47 -1.57
N PHE A 36 5.94 -2.55 -2.24
CA PHE A 36 6.67 -3.82 -2.37
C PHE A 36 7.12 -4.37 -1.01
N LEU A 37 7.79 -3.54 -0.20
CA LEU A 37 8.31 -3.96 1.11
C LEU A 37 7.18 -4.40 2.04
N GLY A 38 6.08 -3.66 2.04
CA GLY A 38 4.94 -3.96 2.87
C GLY A 38 4.20 -5.23 2.45
N ASN A 39 4.09 -5.50 1.14
CA ASN A 39 3.46 -6.73 0.66
C ASN A 39 4.29 -7.96 1.08
N VAL A 40 5.63 -7.89 0.97
CA VAL A 40 6.53 -8.94 1.45
C VAL A 40 6.40 -9.15 2.96
N ALA A 41 6.29 -8.08 3.75
CA ALA A 41 6.12 -8.17 5.20
C ALA A 41 4.79 -8.85 5.60
N ILE A 42 3.69 -8.52 4.92
CA ILE A 42 2.37 -9.15 5.14
C ILE A 42 2.44 -10.64 4.77
N MET A 43 3.07 -10.98 3.65
CA MET A 43 3.21 -12.38 3.21
C MET A 43 4.05 -13.21 4.20
N MET A 44 5.20 -12.68 4.64
CA MET A 44 6.09 -13.35 5.59
C MET A 44 5.45 -13.55 6.96
N SER A 45 4.82 -12.50 7.51
CA SER A 45 4.15 -12.57 8.82
C SER A 45 2.95 -13.52 8.79
N THR A 46 2.10 -13.44 7.77
CA THR A 46 0.92 -14.30 7.65
C THR A 46 1.30 -15.77 7.48
N THR A 47 2.28 -16.05 6.60
CA THR A 47 2.76 -17.42 6.37
C THR A 47 3.45 -17.99 7.62
N GLY A 48 4.24 -17.18 8.33
CA GLY A 48 4.92 -17.57 9.57
C GLY A 48 3.94 -17.89 10.71
N ILE A 49 2.90 -17.06 10.89
CA ILE A 49 1.84 -17.31 11.87
C ILE A 49 1.09 -18.60 11.52
N CYS A 50 0.71 -18.77 10.25
CA CYS A 50 -0.01 -19.96 9.78
C CYS A 50 0.79 -21.26 10.00
N TYR A 51 2.09 -21.24 9.66
CA TYR A 51 2.99 -22.38 9.92
C TYR A 51 3.11 -22.71 11.41
N THR A 52 3.21 -21.67 12.25
CA THR A 52 3.28 -21.83 13.71
C THR A 52 2.01 -22.45 14.27
N ILE A 53 0.83 -22.02 13.80
CA ILE A 53 -0.48 -22.56 14.22
C ILE A 53 -0.61 -24.04 13.84
N ILE A 54 -0.26 -24.40 12.60
CA ILE A 54 -0.35 -25.79 12.11
C ILE A 54 0.58 -26.72 12.92
N THR A 55 1.74 -26.22 13.34
CA THR A 55 2.74 -27.03 14.07
C THR A 55 2.42 -27.18 15.56
N ASN A 56 1.81 -26.17 16.20
CA ASN A 56 1.62 -26.15 17.66
C ASN A 56 0.21 -26.54 18.12
N VAL A 57 -0.77 -26.63 17.22
CA VAL A 57 -2.14 -26.98 17.59
C VAL A 57 -2.41 -28.47 17.35
N PRO A 58 -2.59 -29.28 18.41
CA PRO A 58 -2.72 -30.73 18.29
C PRO A 58 -3.99 -31.19 17.54
N MET A 59 -5.01 -30.33 17.44
CA MET A 59 -6.22 -30.59 16.66
C MET A 59 -5.94 -30.69 15.15
N TYR A 60 -4.89 -30.03 14.64
CA TYR A 60 -4.58 -30.02 13.21
C TYR A 60 -3.46 -30.99 12.84
N THR A 61 -2.57 -31.35 13.77
CA THR A 61 -1.48 -32.29 13.51
C THR A 61 -1.95 -33.72 13.24
N ASP A 62 -3.05 -34.15 13.88
CA ASP A 62 -3.57 -35.53 13.74
C ASP A 62 -4.50 -35.71 12.54
N VAL A 63 -5.05 -34.62 11.99
CA VAL A 63 -6.05 -34.65 10.90
C VAL A 63 -5.43 -34.27 9.56
N LEU A 64 -4.28 -33.60 9.56
CA LEU A 64 -3.68 -32.98 8.39
C LEU A 64 -2.33 -33.64 8.06
N SER A 65 -2.34 -34.73 7.28
CA SER A 65 -1.11 -35.41 6.83
C SER A 65 -0.25 -34.57 5.87
N SER A 66 -0.77 -33.49 5.28
CA SER A 66 -0.02 -32.58 4.41
C SER A 66 -0.20 -31.11 4.84
N PRO A 67 0.71 -30.58 5.69
CA PRO A 67 0.70 -29.17 6.09
C PRO A 67 1.04 -28.20 4.94
N ILE A 68 1.50 -28.70 3.79
CA ILE A 68 1.91 -27.89 2.63
C ILE A 68 0.71 -27.30 1.89
N ALA A 69 -0.37 -28.07 1.74
CA ALA A 69 -1.58 -27.63 1.03
C ALA A 69 -2.24 -26.38 1.65
N PRO A 70 -2.52 -26.32 2.97
CA PRO A 70 -3.09 -25.11 3.58
C PRO A 70 -2.12 -23.93 3.51
N THR A 71 -0.81 -24.15 3.70
CA THR A 71 0.18 -23.06 3.61
C THR A 71 0.19 -22.39 2.24
N ILE A 72 0.04 -23.15 1.16
CA ILE A 72 -0.07 -22.59 -0.21
C ILE A 72 -1.36 -21.78 -0.37
N CYS A 73 -2.50 -22.29 0.10
CA CYS A 73 -3.77 -21.55 0.07
C CYS A 73 -3.68 -20.24 0.86
N PHE A 74 -3.09 -20.26 2.05
CA PHE A 74 -2.88 -19.07 2.87
C PHE A 74 -1.90 -18.09 2.20
N ALA A 75 -0.84 -18.58 1.55
CA ALA A 75 0.09 -17.73 0.81
C ALA A 75 -0.63 -16.97 -0.33
N ILE A 76 -1.47 -17.64 -1.11
CA ILE A 76 -2.23 -17.01 -2.21
C ILE A 76 -3.22 -15.94 -1.69
N ILE A 77 -3.95 -16.26 -0.62
CA ILE A 77 -4.92 -15.33 -0.02
C ILE A 77 -4.17 -14.13 0.59
N SER A 78 -3.10 -14.38 1.34
CA SER A 78 -2.31 -13.33 1.99
C SER A 78 -1.66 -12.39 0.98
N TYR A 79 -1.21 -12.90 -0.17
CA TYR A 79 -0.68 -12.09 -1.26
C TYR A 79 -1.76 -11.18 -1.86
N THR A 80 -2.95 -11.73 -2.11
CA THR A 80 -4.08 -10.96 -2.67
C THR A 80 -4.50 -9.82 -1.74
N VAL A 81 -4.63 -10.13 -0.44
CA VAL A 81 -4.99 -9.16 0.59
C VAL A 81 -3.86 -8.13 0.77
N GLY A 82 -2.61 -8.58 0.82
CA GLY A 82 -1.42 -7.74 0.94
C GLY A 82 -1.30 -6.71 -0.18
N SER A 83 -1.46 -7.15 -1.44
CA SER A 83 -1.48 -6.25 -2.60
C SER A 83 -2.60 -5.21 -2.53
N PHE A 84 -3.81 -5.59 -2.09
CA PHE A 84 -4.92 -4.65 -1.97
C PHE A 84 -4.64 -3.56 -0.92
N PHE A 85 -4.16 -3.94 0.27
CA PHE A 85 -3.86 -2.98 1.32
C PHE A 85 -2.69 -2.08 0.91
N MET A 86 -1.63 -2.64 0.34
CA MET A 86 -0.45 -1.86 -0.02
C MET A 86 -0.71 -0.88 -1.16
N SER A 87 -1.55 -1.24 -2.14
CA SER A 87 -1.97 -0.31 -3.19
C SER A 87 -2.77 0.89 -2.64
N LEU A 88 -3.62 0.65 -1.63
CA LEU A 88 -4.31 1.71 -0.91
C LEU A 88 -3.33 2.61 -0.14
N PHE A 89 -2.32 2.02 0.52
CA PHE A 89 -1.28 2.78 1.21
C PHE A 89 -0.45 3.63 0.25
N GLY A 90 -0.04 3.08 -0.90
CA GLY A 90 0.70 3.81 -1.93
C GLY A 90 -0.09 5.02 -2.44
N THR A 91 -1.34 4.78 -2.86
CA THR A 91 -2.24 5.85 -3.34
C THR A 91 -2.49 6.92 -2.28
N GLY A 92 -2.65 6.52 -1.01
CA GLY A 92 -2.82 7.44 0.11
C GLY A 92 -1.58 8.30 0.35
N ALA A 93 -0.39 7.70 0.30
CA ALA A 93 0.88 8.41 0.47
C ALA A 93 1.10 9.42 -0.66
N ASP A 94 0.84 9.03 -1.91
CA ASP A 94 0.88 9.93 -3.06
C ASP A 94 -0.06 11.13 -2.87
N CYS A 95 -1.29 10.89 -2.41
CA CYS A 95 -2.27 11.93 -2.15
C CYS A 95 -1.77 12.94 -1.09
N ILE A 96 -1.20 12.46 0.02
CA ILE A 96 -0.67 13.34 1.08
C ILE A 96 0.44 14.24 0.55
N ILE A 97 1.34 13.70 -0.27
CA ILE A 97 2.47 14.47 -0.79
C ILE A 97 2.01 15.47 -1.85
N VAL A 98 1.02 15.09 -2.66
CA VAL A 98 0.34 16.00 -3.57
C VAL A 98 -0.30 17.16 -2.80
N LEU A 99 -1.01 16.89 -1.70
CA LEU A 99 -1.59 17.92 -0.84
C LEU A 99 -0.53 18.84 -0.24
N PHE A 100 0.61 18.29 0.19
CA PHE A 100 1.73 19.07 0.70
C PHE A 100 2.30 20.01 -0.36
N CYS A 101 2.49 19.53 -1.60
CA CYS A 101 2.96 20.36 -2.70
C CYS A 101 1.95 21.49 -3.05
N MET A 102 0.64 21.22 -2.94
CA MET A 102 -0.38 22.25 -3.13
C MET A 102 -0.31 23.33 -2.04
N ASP A 103 -0.08 22.93 -0.78
CA ASP A 103 0.04 23.86 0.35
C ASP A 103 1.29 24.74 0.21
N GLU A 104 2.44 24.16 -0.16
CA GLU A 104 3.66 24.92 -0.48
C GLU A 104 3.41 25.93 -1.60
N ALA A 105 2.72 25.53 -2.68
CA ALA A 105 2.46 26.42 -3.81
C ALA A 105 1.51 27.58 -3.46
N ASN A 106 0.50 27.32 -2.62
CA ASN A 106 -0.43 28.35 -2.16
C ASN A 106 0.16 29.31 -1.12
N ASN A 107 1.18 28.87 -0.35
CA ASN A 107 1.82 29.71 0.68
C ASN A 107 2.93 30.63 0.12
N VAL A 108 3.28 30.51 -1.17
CA VAL A 108 4.25 31.36 -1.86
C VAL A 108 3.57 32.49 -2.66
N GLN A 109 2.23 32.52 -2.72
CA GLN A 109 1.43 33.66 -3.22
C GLN A 109 1.01 34.59 -2.08
#